data_AF-A0A977NMS4-F1
#
_entry.id   AF-A0A977NMS4-F1
#
_cell.length_a   1.000
_cell.length_b   1.000
_cell.length_c   1.000
_cell.angle_alpha   90.00
_cell.angle_beta   90.00
_cell.angle_gamma   90.00
#
_symmetry.space_group_name_H-M   'P 1'
#
loop_
_entity.id
_entity.type
_entity.pdbx_description
1 polymer ?
#
loop_
_entity_poly.entity_id
_entity_poly.type
_entity_poly.pdbx_seq_one_letter_code
_entity_poly.pdbx_strand_id
1 'polypeptide(L)' 'MVQRRILKNQRRVGEAVMIVSGVGVGILGLALSVPQISFGGLCIIGLGIFSIFWR' A
#
# COMPACT_ATOMS: atom_id res chain seq x y z
N MET A 1 17.43 -21.61 8.69
CA MET A 1 17.18 -21.00 7.35
C MET A 1 15.69 -20.80 7.01
N VAL A 2 14.74 -21.50 7.65
CA VAL A 2 13.30 -21.37 7.35
C VAL A 2 12.72 -19.99 7.74
N GLN A 3 13.17 -19.43 8.87
CA GLN A 3 12.68 -18.16 9.42
C GLN A 3 12.88 -16.95 8.47
N ARG A 4 14.01 -16.89 7.74
CA ARG A 4 14.28 -15.81 6.77
C ARG A 4 13.32 -15.82 5.57
N ARG A 5 12.84 -17.01 5.16
CA ARG A 5 11.86 -17.13 4.07
C ARG A 5 10.46 -16.67 4.51
N ILE A 6 10.07 -16.99 5.74
CA ILE A 6 8.78 -16.58 6.32
C ILE A 6 8.71 -15.05 6.42
N LEU A 7 9.77 -14.41 6.95
CA LEU A 7 9.86 -12.94 7.05
C LEU A 7 9.82 -12.25 5.67
N LYS A 8 10.46 -12.83 4.65
CA LYS A 8 10.40 -12.33 3.26
C LYS A 8 8.98 -12.40 2.67
N ASN A 9 8.22 -13.45 2.99
CA ASN A 9 6.84 -13.62 2.52
C ASN A 9 5.88 -12.66 3.23
N GLN A 10 6.00 -12.52 4.56
CA GLN A 10 5.21 -11.58 5.35
C GLN A 10 5.46 -10.13 4.93
N ARG A 11 6.69 -9.76 4.53
CA ARG A 11 6.98 -8.43 3.99
C ARG A 11 6.28 -8.15 2.65
N ARG A 12 6.23 -9.13 1.73
CA ARG A 12 5.47 -8.99 0.47
C ARG A 12 3.97 -8.86 0.72
N VAL A 13 3.45 -9.61 1.68
CA VAL A 13 2.05 -9.48 2.11
C VAL A 13 1.80 -8.08 2.68
N GLY A 14 2.71 -7.55 3.49
CA GLY A 14 2.63 -6.17 4.00
C GLY A 14 2.63 -5.11 2.88
N GLU A 15 3.48 -5.26 1.85
CA GLU A 15 3.50 -4.39 0.66
C GLU A 15 2.17 -4.45 -0.11
N ALA A 16 1.64 -5.65 -0.35
CA ALA A 16 0.37 -5.83 -1.02
C ALA A 16 -0.80 -5.22 -0.23
N VAL A 17 -0.83 -5.44 1.09
CA VAL A 17 -1.84 -4.85 1.99
C VAL A 17 -1.75 -3.33 2.00
N MET A 18 -0.55 -2.76 1.99
CA MET A 18 -0.35 -1.31 1.91
C MET A 18 -0.97 -0.74 0.61
N ILE A 19 -0.69 -1.36 -0.53
CA ILE A 19 -1.22 -0.92 -1.84
C ILE A 19 -2.75 -1.03 -1.86
N VAL A 20 -3.30 -2.17 -1.47
CA VAL A 20 -4.77 -2.39 -1.44
C VAL A 20 -5.45 -1.40 -0.49
N SER A 21 -4.83 -1.12 0.66
CA SER A 21 -5.34 -0.12 1.61
C SER A 21 -5.32 1.28 1.02
N GLY A 22 -4.24 1.65 0.32
CA GLY A 22 -4.14 2.93 -0.38
C GLY A 22 -5.20 3.09 -1.49
N VAL A 23 -5.46 2.03 -2.26
CA VAL A 23 -6.55 2.00 -3.25
C VAL A 23 -7.90 2.19 -2.58
N GLY A 24 -8.15 1.47 -1.49
CA GLY A 24 -9.38 1.61 -0.71
C GLY A 24 -9.60 3.03 -0.21
N VAL A 25 -8.58 3.65 0.40
CA VAL A 25 -8.64 5.04 0.87
C VAL A 25 -8.82 6.03 -0.28
N GLY A 26 -8.16 5.79 -1.41
CA GLY A 26 -8.28 6.63 -2.61
C GLY A 26 -9.71 6.67 -3.17
N ILE A 27 -10.33 5.49 -3.30
CA ILE A 27 -11.71 5.32 -3.75
C ILE A 27 -12.68 5.90 -2.73
N LEU A 28 -12.47 5.67 -1.43
CA LEU A 28 -13.32 6.20 -0.37
C LEU A 28 -13.30 7.74 -0.36
N GLY A 29 -12.11 8.34 -0.51
CA GLY A 29 -11.97 9.79 -0.62
C GLY A 29 -12.69 10.38 -1.82
N LEU A 30 -12.71 9.65 -2.95
CA LEU A 30 -13.41 10.06 -4.17
C LEU A 30 -14.92 10.00 -3.95
N ALA A 31 -15.41 8.91 -3.35
CA ALA A 31 -16.81 8.73 -3.03
C ALA A 31 -17.33 9.82 -2.06
N LEU A 32 -16.49 10.27 -1.13
CA LEU A 32 -16.81 11.32 -0.18
C LEU A 32 -16.57 12.74 -0.72
N SER A 33 -16.06 12.88 -1.95
CA SER A 33 -15.66 14.18 -2.54
C SER A 33 -14.69 14.98 -1.66
N VAL A 34 -13.83 14.27 -0.91
CA VAL A 34 -12.79 14.89 -0.07
C VAL A 34 -11.43 14.68 -0.74
N PRO A 35 -10.95 15.65 -1.54
CA PRO A 35 -9.75 15.49 -2.35
C PRO A 35 -8.49 15.19 -1.52
N GLN A 36 -8.42 15.66 -0.27
CA GLN A 36 -7.32 15.39 0.65
C GLN A 36 -7.21 13.89 1.00
N ILE A 37 -8.35 13.19 1.16
CA ILE A 37 -8.38 11.77 1.49
C ILE A 37 -7.96 10.95 0.26
N SER A 38 -8.45 11.31 -0.93
CA SER A 38 -8.02 10.66 -2.17
C SER A 38 -6.53 10.83 -2.43
N PHE A 39 -6.01 12.04 -2.20
CA PHE A 39 -4.57 12.30 -2.31
C PHE A 39 -3.76 11.46 -1.32
N GLY A 40 -4.21 11.35 -0.07
CA GLY A 40 -3.61 10.45 0.92
C GLY A 40 -3.59 8.99 0.46
N GLY A 41 -4.69 8.51 -0.11
CA GLY A 41 -4.77 7.17 -0.72
C GLY A 41 -3.75 6.96 -1.85
N LEU A 42 -3.64 7.93 -2.77
CA LEU A 42 -2.64 7.90 -3.85
C LEU A 42 -1.20 7.90 -3.32
N CYS A 43 -0.91 8.67 -2.27
CA CYS A 43 0.41 8.65 -1.62
C CYS A 43 0.74 7.27 -1.02
N ILE A 44 -0.23 6.62 -0.38
CA ILE A 44 -0.03 5.26 0.19
C ILE A 44 0.25 4.25 -0.93
N ILE A 45 -0.48 4.32 -2.04
CA ILE A 45 -0.23 3.47 -3.22
C ILE A 45 1.19 3.73 -3.76
N GLY A 46 1.56 5.00 -3.93
CA GLY A 46 2.87 5.40 -4.43
C GLY A 46 4.02 4.88 -3.56
N LEU A 47 3.90 4.98 -2.23
CA LEU A 47 4.87 4.43 -1.28
C LEU A 47 4.96 2.90 -1.38
N GLY A 48 3.82 2.22 -1.53
CA GLY A 48 3.78 0.76 -1.72
C GLY A 48 4.50 0.32 -3.01
N ILE A 49 4.26 1.01 -4.13
CA ILE A 49 4.93 0.73 -5.41
C ILE A 49 6.43 1.01 -5.31
N PHE A 50 6.81 2.17 -4.76
CA PHE A 50 8.20 2.54 -4.60
C PHE A 50 8.95 1.56 -3.68
N SER A 51 8.31 1.08 -2.62
CA SER A 51 8.86 0.04 -1.75
C SER A 51 9.11 -1.28 -2.47
N ILE A 52 8.28 -1.65 -3.46
CA ILE A 52 8.51 -2.84 -4.30
C ILE A 52 9.68 -2.62 -5.26
N PHE A 53 9.81 -1.42 -5.82
CA PHE A 53 10.84 -1.08 -6.81
C PHE A 53 12.24 -0.85 -6.24
N TRP A 54 12.33 -0.30 -5.02
CA TRP A 54 13.61 -0.04 -4.33
C TRP A 54 14.30 -1.33 -3.83
N ARG A 55 13.64 -2.46 -3.98
CA ARG A 55 14.05 -3.75 -3.45
C ARG A 55 14.85 -4.56 -4.44
#